data_AF-A0A399F4V5-F1
#
_entry.id   AF-A0A399F4V5-F1
#
_cell.length_a   1.000
_cell.length_b   1.000
_cell.length_c   1.000
_cell.angle_alpha   90.00
_cell.angle_beta   90.00
_cell.angle_gamma   90.00
#
_symmetry.space_group_name_H-M   'P 1'
#
loop_
_entity.id
_entity.type
_entity.pdbx_description
1 polymer ?
#
loop_
_entity_poly.entity_id
_entity_poly.type
_entity_poly.pdbx_seq_one_letter_code
_entity_poly.pdbx_strand_id
1 'polypeptide(L)'
;MQAPARRTPKYAKSFSHRIGTRLLSRRNPLSPQEISDRELLELLTGSAPAAQTLHEHFGSLKELARFGGEHGFAPLSGYPGVTPNVVAKLEAWLEGIGRVVQ
;
A
#
# COMPACT_ATOMS: atom_id res chain seq x y z
N MET A 1 -16.33 -41.91 -46.71
CA MET A 1 -15.44 -40.77 -46.45
C MET A 1 -16.24 -39.61 -45.86
N GLN A 2 -15.62 -38.86 -44.94
CA GLN A 2 -16.00 -37.53 -44.41
C GLN A 2 -16.93 -37.42 -43.16
N ALA A 3 -16.33 -37.01 -42.03
CA ALA A 3 -16.92 -36.18 -40.95
C ALA A 3 -16.51 -34.70 -41.19
N PRO A 4 -16.97 -33.62 -40.48
CA PRO A 4 -17.59 -33.49 -39.14
C PRO A 4 -18.77 -32.45 -39.11
N ALA A 5 -19.51 -32.14 -38.02
CA ALA A 5 -19.10 -31.27 -36.91
C ALA A 5 -20.21 -31.18 -35.84
N ARG A 6 -19.82 -31.42 -34.58
CA ARG A 6 -20.61 -31.13 -33.37
C ARG A 6 -20.69 -29.61 -33.16
N ARG A 7 -21.89 -29.05 -33.01
CA ARG A 7 -22.08 -27.68 -32.51
C ARG A 7 -22.56 -27.72 -31.05
N THR A 8 -21.73 -27.11 -30.21
CA THR A 8 -21.81 -26.99 -28.75
C THR A 8 -22.94 -26.05 -28.28
N PRO A 9 -23.50 -26.28 -27.08
CA PRO A 9 -24.48 -25.38 -26.46
C PRO A 9 -23.85 -24.03 -26.07
N LYS A 10 -24.53 -22.93 -26.40
CA LYS A 10 -24.18 -21.57 -25.96
C LYS A 10 -24.31 -21.47 -24.44
N TYR A 11 -23.15 -21.37 -23.80
CA TYR A 11 -22.97 -21.06 -22.38
C TYR A 11 -23.84 -19.85 -21.96
N ALA A 12 -24.86 -20.11 -21.15
CA ALA A 12 -25.50 -19.10 -20.32
C ALA A 12 -24.51 -18.66 -19.22
N LYS A 13 -23.56 -17.79 -19.56
CA LYS A 13 -22.62 -17.22 -18.59
C LYS A 13 -23.28 -16.14 -17.75
N SER A 14 -23.72 -16.59 -16.58
CA SER A 14 -23.40 -16.00 -15.27
C SER A 14 -23.74 -14.52 -15.05
N PHE A 15 -24.94 -14.31 -14.51
CA PHE A 15 -25.24 -13.14 -13.68
C PHE A 15 -24.29 -13.04 -12.47
N SER A 16 -23.77 -14.18 -12.01
CA SER A 16 -22.76 -14.29 -10.94
C SER A 16 -21.39 -13.68 -11.28
N HIS A 17 -21.08 -13.42 -12.56
CA HIS A 17 -19.78 -12.87 -12.96
C HIS A 17 -19.71 -11.33 -12.86
N ARG A 18 -20.84 -10.64 -12.74
CA ARG A 18 -20.87 -9.16 -12.62
C ARG A 18 -20.78 -8.65 -11.19
N ILE A 19 -21.13 -9.47 -10.19
CA ILE A 19 -21.08 -9.07 -8.77
C ILE A 19 -19.71 -9.40 -8.17
N GLY A 20 -19.07 -10.51 -8.57
CA GLY A 20 -17.82 -10.99 -7.96
C GLY A 20 -16.55 -10.20 -8.31
N THR A 21 -16.54 -9.42 -9.39
CA THR A 21 -15.35 -8.67 -9.82
C THR A 21 -15.31 -7.24 -9.27
N ARG A 22 -16.46 -6.66 -8.90
CA ARG A 22 -16.51 -5.24 -8.48
C ARG A 22 -15.98 -4.96 -7.08
N LEU A 23 -15.84 -5.99 -6.23
CA LEU A 23 -15.33 -5.87 -4.87
C LEU A 23 -13.83 -6.17 -4.75
N LEU A 24 -13.22 -6.79 -5.76
CA LEU A 24 -11.77 -7.10 -5.77
C LEU A 24 -10.97 -6.18 -6.69
N SER A 25 -11.61 -5.46 -7.62
CA SER A 25 -10.95 -4.50 -8.53
C SER A 25 -10.53 -3.16 -7.88
N ARG A 26 -10.63 -3.02 -6.56
CA ARG A 26 -10.17 -1.81 -5.82
C ARG A 26 -8.88 -2.01 -5.03
N ARG A 27 -8.28 -3.20 -5.07
CA ARG A 27 -6.91 -3.40 -4.60
C ARG A 27 -6.00 -3.41 -5.82
N ASN A 28 -5.49 -2.22 -6.15
CA ASN A 28 -4.39 -2.13 -7.11
C ASN A 28 -3.25 -3.01 -6.56
N PRO A 29 -2.74 -4.00 -7.31
CA PRO A 29 -1.58 -4.74 -6.86
C PRO A 29 -0.43 -3.75 -6.70
N LEU A 30 0.15 -3.70 -5.50
CA LEU A 30 1.30 -2.84 -5.21
C LEU A 30 2.43 -3.21 -6.17
N SER A 31 3.06 -2.20 -6.78
CA SER A 31 4.29 -2.39 -7.53
C SER A 31 5.42 -2.88 -6.63
N PRO A 32 6.46 -3.54 -7.17
CA PRO A 32 7.59 -4.02 -6.36
C PRO A 32 8.23 -2.94 -5.48
N GLN A 33 8.23 -1.69 -5.95
CA GLN A 33 8.74 -0.54 -5.21
C GLN A 33 7.82 -0.17 -4.04
N GLU A 34 6.50 -0.19 -4.24
CA GLU A 34 5.53 0.06 -3.18
C GLU A 34 5.56 -1.04 -2.10
N ILE A 35 5.79 -2.30 -2.50
CA ILE A 35 6.00 -3.41 -1.56
C ILE A 35 7.25 -3.14 -0.71
N SER A 36 8.36 -2.75 -1.35
CA SER A 36 9.62 -2.46 -0.64
C SER A 36 9.47 -1.27 0.33
N ASP A 37 8.78 -0.21 -0.07
CA ASP A 37 8.54 0.96 0.79
C ASP A 37 7.68 0.60 2.00
N ARG A 38 6.65 -0.23 1.81
CA ARG A 38 5.80 -0.71 2.90
C ARG A 38 6.58 -1.60 3.88
N GLU A 39 7.41 -2.52 3.39
CA GLU A 39 8.23 -3.37 4.26
C GLU A 39 9.23 -2.54 5.07
N LEU A 40 9.84 -1.53 4.45
CA LEU A 40 10.71 -0.58 5.16
C LEU A 40 9.95 0.21 6.22
N LEU A 41 8.73 0.68 5.93
CA LEU A 41 7.87 1.33 6.92
C LEU A 41 7.50 0.40 8.07
N GLU A 42 7.27 -0.89 7.79
CA GLU A 42 6.96 -1.87 8.83
C GLU A 42 8.17 -2.10 9.75
N LEU A 43 9.38 -2.18 9.20
CA LEU A 43 10.62 -2.25 9.97
C LEU A 43 10.87 -0.99 10.81
N LEU A 44 10.66 0.20 10.23
CA LEU A 44 10.87 1.49 10.90
C LEU A 44 9.87 1.71 12.03
N THR A 45 8.58 1.47 11.76
CA THR A 45 7.52 1.70 12.74
C THR A 45 7.41 0.55 13.75
N GLY A 46 7.80 -0.67 13.36
CA GLY A 46 7.54 -1.91 14.10
C GLY A 46 6.04 -2.26 14.15
N SER A 47 5.25 -1.74 13.21
CA SER A 47 3.79 -1.81 13.23
C SER A 47 3.25 -1.91 11.81
N ALA A 48 2.83 -3.12 11.42
CA ALA A 48 2.13 -3.37 10.16
C ALA A 48 0.93 -2.42 9.91
N PRO A 49 0.04 -2.13 10.90
CA PRO A 49 -1.07 -1.20 10.67
C PRO A 49 -0.61 0.26 10.48
N ALA A 50 0.46 0.69 11.16
CA ALA A 50 1.04 2.01 10.91
C ALA A 50 1.65 2.08 9.50
N ALA A 51 2.43 1.07 9.12
CA ALA A 51 3.06 1.01 7.81
C ALA A 51 2.05 1.03 6.67
N GLN A 52 0.97 0.24 6.77
CA GLN A 52 -0.12 0.29 5.81
C GLN A 52 -0.73 1.69 5.72
N THR A 53 -1.07 2.28 6.86
CA THR A 53 -1.71 3.59 6.92
C THR A 53 -0.84 4.70 6.33
N LEU A 54 0.45 4.71 6.67
CA LEU A 54 1.42 5.69 6.14
C LEU A 54 1.64 5.48 4.64
N HIS A 55 1.75 4.22 4.20
CA HIS A 55 1.91 3.91 2.79
C HIS A 55 0.69 4.32 1.97
N GLU A 56 -0.54 4.08 2.47
CA GLU A 56 -1.78 4.52 1.81
C GLU A 56 -1.92 6.04 1.77
N HIS A 57 -1.44 6.75 2.79
CA HIS A 57 -1.58 8.19 2.86
C HIS A 57 -0.55 8.94 2.00
N PHE A 58 0.71 8.49 2.00
CA PHE A 58 1.82 9.18 1.34
C PHE A 58 2.25 8.54 0.02
N GLY A 59 1.92 7.28 -0.24
CA GLY A 59 2.25 6.54 -1.46
C GLY A 59 3.73 6.15 -1.61
N SER A 60 4.67 6.89 -1.02
CA SER A 60 6.11 6.56 -1.04
C SER A 60 6.84 7.09 0.17
N LEU A 61 8.01 6.49 0.46
CA LEU A 61 8.92 6.98 1.52
C LEU A 61 9.41 8.41 1.29
N LYS A 62 9.55 8.83 0.02
CA LYS A 62 10.00 10.18 -0.34
C LYS A 62 8.98 11.24 0.07
N GLU A 63 7.71 11.01 -0.22
CA GLU A 63 6.63 11.93 0.16
C GLU A 63 6.46 11.99 1.68
N LEU A 64 6.65 10.86 2.38
CA LEU A 64 6.68 10.83 3.84
C LEU A 64 7.86 11.66 4.41
N ALA A 65 9.06 11.50 3.87
CA ALA A 65 10.24 12.27 4.29
C ALA A 65 10.05 13.77 4.05
N ARG A 66 9.48 14.13 2.89
CA ARG A 66 9.13 15.51 2.56
C ARG A 66 8.15 16.09 3.57
N PHE A 67 7.05 15.39 3.85
CA PHE A 67 6.06 15.81 4.83
C PHE A 67 6.69 16.03 6.21
N GLY A 68 7.50 15.09 6.68
CA GLY A 68 8.21 15.21 7.96
C GLY A 68 9.16 16.42 8.00
N GLY A 69 9.84 16.73 6.90
CA GLY A 69 10.71 17.90 6.82
C GLY A 69 9.96 19.24 6.84
N GLU A 70 8.78 19.30 6.24
CA GLU A 70 7.97 20.54 6.15
C GLU A 70 7.09 20.76 7.39
N HIS A 71 6.60 19.69 8.02
CA HIS A 71 5.56 19.76 9.06
C HIS A 71 5.85 18.97 10.34
N GLY A 72 6.88 18.11 10.35
CA GLY A 72 7.07 17.10 11.38
C GLY A 72 5.99 16.01 11.33
N PHE A 73 6.13 14.98 12.18
CA PHE A 73 5.21 13.83 12.22
C PHE A 73 4.16 13.91 13.34
N ALA A 74 4.20 14.95 14.18
CA ALA A 74 3.20 15.16 15.24
C ALA A 74 1.73 15.09 14.75
N PRO A 75 1.36 15.64 13.57
CA PRO A 75 -0.02 15.56 13.04
C PRO A 75 -0.50 14.13 12.72
N LEU A 76 0.40 13.15 12.66
CA LEU A 76 0.06 11.75 12.42
C LEU A 76 -0.40 11.03 13.70
N SER A 77 -0.29 11.69 14.85
CA SER A 77 -0.77 11.20 16.15
C SER A 77 -2.31 11.13 16.16
N GLY A 78 -2.87 10.03 15.69
CA GLY A 78 -4.31 9.87 15.47
C GLY A 78 -4.63 8.97 14.28
N TYR A 79 -3.64 8.70 13.43
CA TYR A 79 -3.74 7.73 12.36
C TYR A 79 -3.74 6.30 12.93
N PRO A 80 -4.52 5.37 12.36
CA PRO A 80 -4.56 3.98 12.82
C PRO A 80 -3.16 3.35 12.94
N GLY A 81 -2.84 2.85 14.13
CA GLY A 81 -1.55 2.21 14.42
C GLY A 81 -0.37 3.17 14.61
N VAL A 82 -0.53 4.49 14.37
CA VAL A 82 0.50 5.50 14.58
C VAL A 82 0.46 5.98 16.04
N THR A 83 1.29 5.33 16.86
CA THR A 83 1.48 5.70 18.28
C THR A 83 2.53 6.81 18.42
N PRO A 84 2.63 7.50 19.57
CA PRO A 84 3.72 8.45 19.82
C PRO A 84 5.12 7.85 19.64
N ASN A 85 5.28 6.55 19.95
CA ASN A 85 6.53 5.84 19.70
C ASN A 85 6.83 5.70 18.19
N VAL A 86 5.79 5.43 17.37
CA VAL A 86 5.94 5.41 15.90
C VAL A 86 6.34 6.78 15.38
N VAL A 87 5.71 7.85 15.87
CA VAL A 87 6.06 9.23 15.52
C VAL A 87 7.52 9.52 15.86
N ALA A 88 7.97 9.19 17.08
CA ALA A 88 9.36 9.39 17.49
C ALA A 88 10.37 8.62 16.62
N LYS A 89 10.03 7.39 16.20
CA LYS A 89 10.88 6.62 15.27
C LYS A 89 10.95 7.24 13.88
N LEU A 90 9.84 7.80 13.39
CA LEU A 90 9.81 8.50 12.10
C LEU A 90 10.65 9.78 12.14
N GLU A 91 10.57 10.54 13.23
CA GLU A 91 11.43 11.72 13.48
C GLU A 91 12.91 11.30 13.49
N ALA A 92 13.27 10.28 14.27
CA ALA A 92 14.64 9.78 14.34
C ALA A 92 15.15 9.25 12.99
N TRP A 93 14.27 8.60 12.20
CA TRP A 93 14.60 8.17 10.85
C TRP A 93 14.86 9.35 9.92
N LEU A 94 14.00 10.38 9.96
CA LEU A 94 14.14 11.60 9.16
C LEU A 94 15.44 12.36 9.50
N GLU A 95 15.74 12.52 10.79
CA GLU A 95 17.01 13.06 11.25
C GLU A 95 18.20 12.22 10.77
N GLY A 96 18.06 10.89 10.80
CA GLY A 96 19.08 9.94 10.35
C GLY A 96 19.40 10.08 8.86
N ILE A 97 18.38 10.15 7.99
CA ILE A 97 18.60 10.37 6.55
C ILE A 97 19.10 11.79 6.26
N GLY A 98 18.67 12.79 7.03
CA GLY A 98 19.15 14.16 6.90
C GLY A 98 20.64 14.33 7.22
N ARG A 99 21.18 13.51 8.14
CA ARG A 99 22.62 13.48 8.45
C ARG A 99 23.48 12.78 7.40
N VAL A 100 22.90 11.91 6.57
CA VAL A 100 23.64 11.17 5.51
C VAL A 100 23.85 12.02 4.25
N VAL A 101 23.08 13.11 4.10
CA VAL A 101 23.09 13.98 2.91
C VAL A 101 23.81 15.33 3.17
N GLN A 102 24.43 15.51 4.35
CA GLN A 102 25.29 16.66 4.66
C GLN A 102 26.76 16.40 4.43
#